data_AF-A0A8I2YV61-F1
#
_entry.id   AF-A0A8I2YV61-F1
#
_cell.length_a   1.000
_cell.length_b   1.000
_cell.length_c   1.000
_cell.angle_alpha   90.00
_cell.angle_beta   90.00
_cell.angle_gamma   90.00
#
_symmetry.space_group_name_H-M   'P 1'
#
loop_
_entity.id
_entity.type
_entity.pdbx_description
1 polymer ?
#
loop_
_entity_poly.entity_id
_entity_poly.type
_entity_poly.pdbx_seq_one_letter_code
_entity_poly.pdbx_strand_id
1 'polypeptide(L)'
;MNRADPGDLAVKIANPKTLEFQVVRTSLLPGLLKTIRENRSHPLPIRLFELSDVVFKDTTQERQTRNERHAAAVWCSKTAGFEVVHGLLDRAMRMLEVPRIGKGDKDKPRGYYIVEGDDPAYFPGRAATIYYRSPPSIQTTLNDVRVPAVSRDTIIGTLGVLHPSVLAKFEINYPCSALEFNVEVFLKKRS
;
A
#
# COMPACT_ATOMS: atom_id res chain seq x y z
N MET A 1 -11.68 -7.75 -0.59
CA MET A 1 -10.83 -6.88 -1.43
C MET A 1 -10.75 -7.30 -2.92
N ASN A 2 -11.45 -8.34 -3.40
CA ASN A 2 -11.35 -8.86 -4.78
C ASN A 2 -9.97 -9.32 -5.27
N ARG A 3 -8.91 -9.09 -4.50
CA ARG A 3 -7.58 -9.68 -4.70
C ARG A 3 -7.66 -11.18 -4.42
N ALA A 4 -7.22 -12.00 -5.39
CA ALA A 4 -6.99 -13.41 -5.15
C ALA A 4 -5.70 -13.59 -4.33
N ASP A 5 -5.68 -14.52 -3.39
CA ASP A 5 -4.44 -14.93 -2.73
C ASP A 5 -3.76 -15.98 -3.63
N PRO A 6 -2.55 -15.70 -4.17
CA PRO A 6 -1.79 -16.69 -4.94
C PRO A 6 -1.35 -17.91 -4.10
N GLY A 7 -1.57 -17.90 -2.77
CA GLY A 7 -1.33 -19.02 -1.85
C GLY A 7 0.06 -19.01 -1.23
N ASP A 8 0.97 -18.26 -1.84
CA ASP A 8 2.33 -17.99 -1.40
C ASP A 8 2.50 -16.60 -0.77
N LEU A 9 1.45 -15.76 -0.75
CA LEU A 9 1.54 -14.40 -0.21
C LEU A 9 1.27 -14.35 1.31
N ALA A 10 0.19 -14.99 1.75
CA ALA A 10 -0.32 -14.82 3.11
C ALA A 10 0.15 -15.93 4.07
N VAL A 11 0.54 -15.54 5.29
CA VAL A 11 0.93 -16.47 6.37
C VAL A 11 -0.32 -17.07 7.00
N LYS A 12 -0.40 -18.41 7.07
CA LYS A 12 -1.53 -19.15 7.64
C LYS A 12 -1.21 -19.64 9.05
N ILE A 13 -2.15 -19.49 9.97
CA ILE A 13 -2.03 -19.97 11.35
C ILE A 13 -2.55 -21.41 11.42
N ALA A 14 -1.72 -22.33 11.90
CA ALA A 14 -2.03 -23.76 11.90
C ALA A 14 -3.16 -24.17 12.86
N ASN A 15 -3.38 -23.43 13.96
CA ASN A 15 -4.44 -23.71 14.93
C ASN A 15 -5.23 -22.44 15.33
N PRO A 16 -6.10 -21.95 14.44
CA PRO A 16 -6.86 -20.72 14.65
C PRO A 16 -8.09 -20.99 15.54
N LYS A 17 -8.32 -20.14 16.55
CA LYS A 17 -9.51 -20.23 17.41
C LYS A 17 -10.82 -19.84 16.70
N THR A 18 -10.75 -19.03 15.64
CA THR A 18 -11.88 -18.70 14.78
C THR A 18 -11.44 -18.63 13.31
N LEU A 19 -12.39 -18.82 12.38
CA LEU A 19 -12.13 -18.71 10.93
C LEU A 19 -11.52 -17.36 10.53
N GLU A 20 -11.80 -16.30 11.29
CA GLU A 20 -11.31 -14.94 11.03
C GLU A 20 -9.83 -14.73 11.38
N PHE A 21 -9.21 -15.61 12.16
CA PHE A 21 -7.79 -15.56 12.55
C PHE A 21 -6.94 -16.61 11.82
N GLN A 22 -7.38 -17.08 10.66
CA GLN A 22 -6.64 -18.06 9.87
C GLN A 22 -5.40 -17.48 9.18
N VAL A 23 -5.39 -16.17 8.93
CA VAL A 23 -4.41 -15.52 8.07
C VAL A 23 -3.91 -14.24 8.71
N VAL A 24 -2.60 -14.04 8.73
CA VAL A 24 -2.00 -12.77 9.16
C VAL A 24 -2.25 -11.73 8.07
N ARG A 25 -2.64 -10.51 8.47
CA ARG A 25 -3.02 -9.45 7.51
C ARG A 25 -1.86 -9.09 6.58
N THR A 26 -2.15 -9.07 5.29
CA THR A 26 -1.27 -8.61 4.20
C THR A 26 -1.59 -7.18 3.75
N SER A 27 -2.66 -6.58 4.29
CA SER A 27 -3.12 -5.22 4.00
C SER A 27 -3.91 -4.69 5.20
N LEU A 28 -3.84 -3.37 5.42
CA LEU A 28 -4.59 -2.68 6.48
C LEU A 28 -6.02 -2.31 6.05
N LEU A 29 -6.27 -2.23 4.74
CA LEU A 29 -7.56 -1.79 4.18
C LEU A 29 -8.77 -2.63 4.66
N PRO A 30 -8.72 -3.98 4.75
CA PRO A 30 -9.83 -4.76 5.28
C PRO A 30 -10.21 -4.37 6.71
N GLY A 31 -9.22 -4.04 7.55
CA GLY A 31 -9.44 -3.58 8.92
C GLY A 31 -10.15 -2.24 8.95
N LEU A 32 -9.63 -1.26 8.19
CA LEU A 32 -10.25 0.06 8.06
C LEU A 32 -11.69 0.00 7.53
N LEU A 33 -11.97 -0.86 6.55
CA LEU A 33 -13.33 -1.03 6.01
C LEU A 33 -14.29 -1.66 7.02
N LYS A 34 -13.82 -2.63 7.83
CA LYS A 34 -14.63 -3.15 8.95
C LYS A 34 -14.93 -2.05 9.97
N THR A 35 -13.95 -1.20 10.31
CA THR A 35 -14.18 -0.07 11.20
C THR A 35 -15.21 0.91 10.65
N ILE A 36 -15.15 1.22 9.34
CA ILE A 36 -16.16 2.07 8.67
C ILE A 36 -17.55 1.45 8.75
N ARG A 37 -17.67 0.13 8.51
CA ARG A 37 -18.94 -0.59 8.62
C ARG A 37 -19.57 -0.42 10.00
N GLU A 38 -18.79 -0.61 11.07
CA GLU A 38 -19.29 -0.44 12.45
C GLU A 38 -19.68 1.00 12.77
N ASN A 39 -19.14 1.98 12.04
CA ASN A 39 -19.37 3.41 12.27
C ASN A 39 -20.24 4.05 11.17
N ARG A 40 -20.96 3.26 10.37
CA ARG A 40 -21.74 3.78 9.23
C ARG A 40 -22.88 4.72 9.59
N SER A 41 -23.29 4.75 10.86
CA SER A 41 -24.29 5.69 11.40
C SER A 41 -23.73 7.10 11.62
N HIS A 42 -22.41 7.26 11.64
CA HIS A 42 -21.79 8.57 11.83
C HIS A 42 -21.93 9.47 10.59
N PRO A 43 -21.98 10.80 10.79
CA PRO A 43 -22.04 11.74 9.68
C PRO A 43 -20.84 11.62 8.73
N LEU A 44 -21.11 11.62 7.43
CA LEU A 44 -20.09 11.73 6.40
C LEU A 44 -19.51 13.16 6.35
N PRO A 45 -18.21 13.33 6.00
CA PRO A 45 -17.28 12.30 5.55
C PRO A 45 -16.59 11.55 6.71
N ILE A 46 -16.43 10.24 6.58
CA ILE A 46 -15.63 9.41 7.50
C ILE A 46 -14.20 9.35 6.97
N ARG A 47 -13.22 9.63 7.84
CA ARG A 47 -11.79 9.68 7.50
C ARG A 47 -11.02 8.87 8.53
N LEU A 48 -10.44 7.76 8.10
CA LEU A 48 -9.65 6.89 8.98
C LEU A 48 -8.27 6.64 8.37
N PHE A 49 -7.29 6.46 9.23
CA PHE A 49 -5.96 6.00 8.84
C PHE A 49 -5.42 5.02 9.88
N GLU A 50 -4.51 4.15 9.45
CA GLU A 50 -3.77 3.22 10.30
C GLU A 50 -2.31 3.16 9.84
N LEU A 51 -1.39 3.07 10.82
CA LEU A 51 0.04 2.85 10.58
C LEU A 51 0.50 1.64 11.39
N SER A 52 0.64 0.48 10.72
CA SER A 52 0.88 -0.79 11.40
C SER A 52 1.65 -1.78 10.54
N ASP A 53 2.12 -2.86 11.15
CA ASP A 53 2.77 -3.96 10.43
C ASP A 53 1.75 -4.85 9.68
N VAL A 54 2.15 -5.23 8.48
CA VAL A 54 1.58 -6.34 7.69
C VAL A 54 2.64 -7.40 7.48
N VAL A 55 2.24 -8.63 7.18
CA VAL A 55 3.16 -9.77 7.09
C VAL A 55 2.97 -10.50 5.78
N PHE A 56 4.09 -10.76 5.12
CA PHE A 56 4.17 -11.55 3.89
C PHE A 56 5.03 -12.78 4.14
N LYS A 57 4.74 -13.88 3.43
CA LYS A 57 5.68 -14.99 3.33
C LYS A 57 6.90 -14.56 2.51
N ASP A 58 8.08 -15.02 2.93
CA ASP A 58 9.34 -14.77 2.25
C ASP A 58 10.29 -15.92 2.57
N THR A 59 10.40 -16.89 1.66
CA THR A 59 11.20 -18.10 1.84
C THR A 59 12.70 -17.84 1.90
N THR A 60 13.16 -16.62 1.59
CA THR A 60 14.57 -16.24 1.67
C THR A 60 15.01 -15.87 3.09
N GLN A 61 14.05 -15.57 3.98
CA GLN A 61 14.32 -15.21 5.37
C GLN A 61 14.37 -16.46 6.27
N GLU A 62 15.15 -16.39 7.35
CA GLU A 62 15.24 -17.46 8.37
C GLU A 62 13.86 -17.88 8.89
N ARG A 63 12.98 -16.90 9.12
CA ARG A 63 11.61 -17.13 9.62
C ARG A 63 10.58 -17.37 8.51
N GLN A 64 11.02 -17.50 7.27
CA GLN A 64 10.20 -17.66 6.06
C GLN A 64 9.10 -16.59 5.89
N THR A 65 9.29 -15.43 6.54
CA THR A 65 8.31 -14.35 6.64
C THR A 65 9.01 -13.01 6.72
N ARG A 66 8.31 -11.97 6.29
CA ARG A 66 8.77 -10.59 6.22
C ARG A 66 7.67 -9.66 6.73
N ASN A 67 8.00 -8.85 7.71
CA ASN A 67 7.11 -7.79 8.19
C ASN A 67 7.38 -6.53 7.36
N GLU A 68 6.33 -5.77 7.04
CA GLU A 68 6.44 -4.44 6.45
C GLU A 68 5.59 -3.43 7.23
N ARG A 69 6.14 -2.26 7.52
CA ARG A 69 5.36 -1.15 8.09
C ARG A 69 4.55 -0.44 7.00
N HIS A 70 3.23 -0.57 7.02
CA HIS A 70 2.33 0.08 6.07
C HIS A 70 1.59 1.26 6.70
N ALA A 71 1.37 2.31 5.90
CA ALA A 71 0.41 3.36 6.17
C ALA A 71 -0.79 3.18 5.24
N ALA A 72 -1.99 3.15 5.78
CA ALA A 72 -3.22 3.09 5.01
C ALA A 72 -4.21 4.16 5.48
N ALA A 73 -5.03 4.65 4.54
CA ALA A 73 -6.09 5.59 4.82
C ALA A 73 -7.30 5.30 3.94
N VAL A 74 -8.49 5.55 4.48
CA VAL A 74 -9.75 5.48 3.75
C VAL A 74 -10.55 6.75 4.01
N TRP A 75 -11.06 7.32 2.93
CA TRP A 75 -11.97 8.45 2.93
C TRP A 75 -13.29 8.02 2.31
N CYS A 76 -14.38 8.17 3.06
CA CYS A 76 -15.73 7.83 2.60
C CYS A 76 -16.65 9.05 2.66
N SER A 77 -17.41 9.28 1.59
CA SER A 77 -18.29 10.44 1.46
C SER A 77 -19.44 10.15 0.50
N LYS A 78 -20.30 11.15 0.25
CA LYS A 78 -21.39 11.06 -0.73
C LYS A 78 -20.88 10.87 -2.17
N THR A 79 -19.67 11.36 -2.46
CA THR A 79 -18.98 11.21 -3.75
C THR A 79 -17.66 10.48 -3.53
N ALA A 80 -17.13 9.82 -4.56
CA ALA A 80 -15.77 9.32 -4.54
C ALA A 80 -14.77 10.50 -4.62
N GLY A 81 -13.62 10.39 -3.96
CA GLY A 81 -12.67 11.49 -3.78
C GLY A 81 -11.25 11.00 -4.01
N PHE A 82 -10.94 10.67 -5.26
CA PHE A 82 -9.60 10.23 -5.65
C PHE A 82 -8.55 11.31 -5.35
N GLU A 83 -8.90 12.57 -5.62
CA GLU A 83 -8.10 13.75 -5.34
C GLU A 83 -7.77 13.91 -3.85
N VAL A 84 -8.63 13.42 -2.95
CA VAL A 84 -8.40 13.50 -1.51
C VAL A 84 -7.29 12.55 -1.09
N VAL A 85 -7.35 11.29 -1.52
CA VAL A 85 -6.30 10.29 -1.20
C VAL A 85 -5.01 10.54 -1.96
N HIS A 86 -5.09 11.08 -3.18
CA HIS A 86 -3.92 11.53 -3.92
C HIS A 86 -3.25 12.74 -3.24
N GLY A 87 -4.02 13.73 -2.80
CA GLY A 87 -3.49 14.87 -2.03
C GLY A 87 -2.89 14.45 -0.68
N LEU A 88 -3.46 13.43 -0.04
CA LEU A 88 -2.90 12.82 1.17
C LEU A 88 -1.54 12.18 0.89
N LEU A 89 -1.42 11.41 -0.20
CA LEU A 89 -0.14 10.84 -0.64
C LEU A 89 0.90 11.94 -0.89
N ASP A 90 0.54 12.97 -1.66
CA ASP A 90 1.43 14.09 -1.97
C ASP A 90 1.90 14.82 -0.71
N ARG A 91 1.00 15.00 0.26
CA ARG A 91 1.33 15.59 1.56
C ARG A 91 2.28 14.71 2.35
N ALA A 92 2.02 13.40 2.40
CA ALA A 92 2.88 12.44 3.10
C ALA A 92 4.29 12.39 2.48
N MET A 93 4.40 12.30 1.15
CA MET A 93 5.68 12.28 0.43
C MET A 93 6.47 13.58 0.63
N ARG A 94 5.79 14.73 0.65
CA ARG A 94 6.42 16.02 0.97
C ARG A 94 7.00 16.03 2.38
N MET A 95 6.27 15.51 3.37
CA MET A 95 6.75 15.41 4.75
C MET A 95 7.92 14.43 4.91
N LEU A 96 8.00 13.43 4.04
CA LEU A 96 9.12 12.46 3.97
C LEU A 96 10.29 12.95 3.09
N GLU A 97 10.22 14.19 2.58
CA GLU A 97 11.22 14.77 1.68
C GLU A 97 11.46 13.94 0.41
N VAL A 98 10.39 13.32 -0.11
CA VAL A 98 10.42 12.54 -1.34
C VAL A 98 9.77 13.37 -2.46
N PRO A 99 10.56 13.93 -3.40
CA PRO A 99 10.01 14.77 -4.46
C PRO A 99 9.22 13.96 -5.47
N ARG A 100 8.21 14.58 -6.08
CA ARG A 100 7.48 14.00 -7.21
C ARG A 100 8.35 14.05 -8.47
N ILE A 101 8.45 12.92 -9.16
CA ILE A 101 9.24 12.76 -10.38
C ILE A 101 8.38 12.19 -11.51
N GLY A 102 8.84 12.30 -12.74
CA GLY A 102 8.33 11.52 -13.87
C GLY A 102 9.00 10.15 -13.93
N LYS A 103 8.29 9.14 -14.44
CA LYS A 103 8.85 7.80 -14.69
C LYS A 103 10.13 7.86 -15.53
N GLY A 104 10.17 8.76 -16.51
CA GLY A 104 11.30 8.97 -17.43
C GLY A 104 12.41 9.90 -16.93
N ASP A 105 12.29 10.51 -15.75
CA ASP A 105 13.24 11.52 -15.25
C ASP A 105 14.57 10.86 -14.85
N LYS A 106 15.53 10.68 -15.77
CA LYS A 106 16.81 10.01 -15.44
C LYS A 106 17.71 10.84 -14.51
N ASP A 107 17.57 12.16 -14.56
CA ASP A 107 18.42 13.10 -13.81
C ASP A 107 18.04 13.19 -12.33
N LYS A 108 16.87 12.68 -11.95
CA LYS A 108 16.38 12.71 -10.57
C LYS A 108 16.79 11.43 -9.83
N PRO A 109 17.70 11.52 -8.84
CA PRO A 109 18.27 10.34 -8.20
C PRO A 109 17.29 9.67 -7.23
N ARG A 110 16.30 10.39 -6.71
CA ARG A 110 15.31 9.92 -5.73
C ARG A 110 13.96 10.60 -5.97
N GLY A 111 12.86 9.88 -5.73
CA GLY A 111 11.52 10.47 -5.77
C GLY A 111 10.41 9.43 -5.90
N TYR A 112 9.18 9.89 -6.03
CA TYR A 112 8.02 9.03 -6.27
C TYR A 112 7.25 9.45 -7.51
N TYR A 113 6.55 8.51 -8.11
CA TYR A 113 5.58 8.76 -9.17
C TYR A 113 4.43 7.77 -9.09
N ILE A 114 3.32 8.08 -9.74
CA ILE A 114 2.16 7.20 -9.83
C ILE A 114 1.93 6.82 -11.28
N VAL A 115 1.49 5.58 -11.51
CA VAL A 115 1.08 5.08 -12.83
C VAL A 115 -0.32 4.54 -12.69
N GLU A 116 -1.14 4.67 -13.72
CA GLU A 116 -2.44 4.00 -13.77
C GLU A 116 -2.29 2.50 -13.45
N GLY A 117 -3.14 2.01 -12.56
CA GLY A 117 -3.13 0.63 -12.08
C GLY A 117 -4.46 -0.07 -12.35
N ASP A 118 -4.43 -1.39 -12.39
CA ASP A 118 -5.60 -2.25 -12.64
C ASP A 118 -5.84 -3.22 -11.47
N ASP A 119 -5.73 -2.72 -10.22
CA ASP A 119 -5.97 -3.55 -9.04
C ASP A 119 -7.49 -3.76 -8.85
N PRO A 120 -7.98 -5.02 -8.80
CA PRO A 120 -9.41 -5.36 -8.75
C PRO A 120 -10.11 -4.90 -7.46
N ALA A 121 -9.36 -4.45 -6.46
CA ALA A 121 -9.91 -3.77 -5.29
C ALA A 121 -10.55 -2.42 -5.63
N TYR A 122 -10.16 -1.81 -6.74
CA TYR A 122 -10.54 -0.47 -7.13
C TYR A 122 -11.43 -0.46 -8.38
N PHE A 123 -12.10 0.68 -8.61
CA PHE A 123 -12.87 0.92 -9.81
C PHE A 123 -11.94 1.13 -11.02
N PRO A 124 -12.18 0.46 -12.16
CA PRO A 124 -11.33 0.58 -13.35
C PRO A 124 -11.12 2.03 -13.80
N GLY A 125 -9.89 2.39 -14.16
CA GLY A 125 -9.51 3.76 -14.53
C GLY A 125 -9.50 4.77 -13.38
N ARG A 126 -9.75 4.33 -12.13
CA ARG A 126 -9.71 5.16 -10.91
C ARG A 126 -8.76 4.57 -9.86
N ALA A 127 -7.69 3.94 -10.33
CA ALA A 127 -6.66 3.33 -9.51
C ALA A 127 -5.26 3.69 -10.02
N ALA A 128 -4.31 3.76 -9.11
CA ALA A 128 -2.93 4.02 -9.42
C ALA A 128 -1.98 3.21 -8.52
N THR A 129 -0.87 2.79 -9.10
CA THR A 129 0.24 2.14 -8.42
C THR A 129 1.29 3.19 -8.09
N ILE A 130 1.79 3.15 -6.85
CA ILE A 130 2.78 4.09 -6.33
C ILE A 130 4.16 3.48 -6.50
N TYR A 131 5.04 4.18 -7.22
CA TYR A 131 6.42 3.81 -7.41
C TYR A 131 7.33 4.74 -6.61
N TYR A 132 8.37 4.17 -6.02
CA TYR A 132 9.43 4.89 -5.35
C TYR A 132 10.78 4.56 -5.97
N ARG A 133 11.52 5.61 -6.33
CA ARG A 133 12.91 5.53 -6.72
C ARG A 133 13.79 5.78 -5.50
N SER A 134 14.45 4.73 -5.03
CA SER A 134 15.45 4.84 -3.97
C SER A 134 16.67 5.64 -4.44
N PRO A 135 17.33 6.43 -3.56
CA PRO A 135 18.58 7.10 -3.91
C PRO A 135 19.65 6.06 -4.30
N PRO A 136 20.65 6.41 -5.11
CA PRO A 136 21.75 5.51 -5.44
C PRO A 136 22.42 5.06 -4.13
N SER A 137 22.48 3.76 -3.88
CA SER A 137 23.31 3.21 -2.81
C SER A 137 24.77 3.45 -3.17
N ILE A 138 25.50 4.13 -2.29
CA ILE A 138 26.97 4.13 -2.36
C ILE A 138 27.40 2.71 -2.00
N GLN A 139 27.54 1.84 -3.00
CA GLN A 139 28.31 0.62 -2.82
C GLN A 139 29.78 1.04 -2.74
N THR A 140 30.35 0.98 -1.53
CA THR A 140 31.80 0.96 -1.34
C THR A 140 32.31 -0.24 -2.13
N THR A 141 32.99 0.03 -3.24
CA THR A 141 33.53 -0.98 -4.15
C THR A 141 34.65 -1.74 -3.46
N LEU A 142 34.33 -2.90 -2.90
CA LEU A 142 35.24 -4.02 -2.77
C LEU A 142 34.58 -5.19 -3.47
N ASN A 143 35.10 -5.51 -4.66
CA ASN A 143 34.78 -6.65 -5.53
C ASN A 143 33.71 -6.40 -6.61
N ASP A 144 34.27 -6.12 -7.78
CA ASP A 144 33.77 -6.23 -9.15
C ASP A 144 32.78 -7.40 -9.36
N VAL A 145 31.48 -7.09 -9.36
CA VAL A 145 30.49 -7.78 -10.18
C VAL A 145 29.51 -6.71 -10.66
N ARG A 146 29.58 -6.33 -11.94
CA ARG A 146 28.56 -5.49 -12.60
C ARG A 146 27.27 -6.28 -12.69
N VAL A 147 26.48 -6.25 -11.62
CA VAL A 147 25.09 -6.71 -11.67
C VAL A 147 24.34 -5.74 -12.59
N PRO A 148 23.65 -6.22 -13.64
CA PRO A 148 22.88 -5.34 -14.53
C PRO A 148 21.93 -4.49 -13.69
N ALA A 149 21.82 -3.20 -14.03
CA ALA A 149 21.03 -2.21 -13.31
C ALA A 149 19.56 -2.61 -13.26
N VAL A 150 19.18 -3.41 -12.26
CA VAL A 150 17.79 -3.65 -11.90
C VAL A 150 17.20 -2.27 -11.63
N SER A 151 16.04 -1.98 -12.22
CA SER A 151 15.30 -0.74 -12.00
C SER A 151 15.25 -0.43 -10.51
N ARG A 152 15.78 0.72 -10.09
CA ARG A 152 15.72 1.20 -8.69
C ARG A 152 14.30 1.56 -8.26
N ASP A 153 13.37 1.58 -9.20
CA ASP A 153 11.99 1.95 -9.01
C ASP A 153 11.23 0.73 -8.51
N THR A 154 10.77 0.78 -7.27
CA THR A 154 10.00 -0.28 -6.64
C THR A 154 8.55 0.15 -6.45
N ILE A 155 7.63 -0.80 -6.54
CA ILE A 155 6.23 -0.58 -6.15
C ILE A 155 6.18 -0.54 -4.63
N ILE A 156 5.59 0.52 -4.09
CA ILE A 156 5.47 0.70 -2.65
C ILE A 156 4.02 0.73 -2.17
N GLY A 157 3.04 0.80 -3.06
CA GLY A 157 1.65 0.90 -2.65
C GLY A 157 0.68 1.14 -3.79
N THR A 158 -0.57 1.36 -3.41
CA THR A 158 -1.69 1.63 -4.33
C THR A 158 -2.60 2.71 -3.75
N LEU A 159 -3.28 3.43 -4.62
CA LEU A 159 -4.38 4.32 -4.25
C LEU A 159 -5.49 4.27 -5.29
N GLY A 160 -6.73 4.52 -4.89
CA GLY A 160 -7.84 4.51 -5.83
C GLY A 160 -9.20 4.68 -5.19
N VAL A 161 -10.23 4.72 -6.04
CA VAL A 161 -11.63 4.59 -5.63
C VAL A 161 -11.95 3.11 -5.50
N LEU A 162 -12.46 2.67 -4.35
CA LEU A 162 -12.77 1.26 -4.11
C LEU A 162 -13.91 0.79 -5.03
N HIS A 163 -13.79 -0.43 -5.54
CA HIS A 163 -14.80 -1.02 -6.41
C HIS A 163 -16.13 -1.20 -5.65
N PRO A 164 -17.30 -0.89 -6.24
CA PRO A 164 -18.60 -1.05 -5.58
C PRO A 164 -18.84 -2.47 -5.04
N SER A 165 -18.40 -3.50 -5.75
CA SER A 165 -18.50 -4.89 -5.26
C SER A 165 -17.60 -5.20 -4.06
N VAL A 166 -16.50 -4.46 -3.85
CA VAL A 166 -15.73 -4.54 -2.60
C VAL A 166 -16.53 -3.89 -1.48
N LEU A 167 -17.03 -2.68 -1.68
CA LEU A 167 -17.80 -1.96 -0.67
C LEU A 167 -19.05 -2.74 -0.24
N ALA A 168 -19.76 -3.35 -1.18
CA ALA A 168 -20.91 -4.22 -0.90
C ALA A 168 -20.55 -5.41 0.00
N LYS A 169 -19.38 -6.04 -0.20
CA LYS A 169 -18.89 -7.13 0.65
C LYS A 169 -18.57 -6.69 2.09
N PHE A 170 -18.37 -5.39 2.31
CA PHE A 170 -18.19 -4.79 3.64
C PHE A 170 -19.45 -4.08 4.14
N GLU A 171 -20.58 -4.22 3.45
CA GLU A 171 -21.86 -3.56 3.77
C GLU A 171 -21.76 -2.02 3.86
N ILE A 172 -20.93 -1.43 2.99
CA ILE A 172 -20.76 0.02 2.85
C ILE A 172 -21.52 0.46 1.61
N ASN A 173 -22.46 1.40 1.78
CA ASN A 173 -23.40 1.86 0.74
C ASN A 173 -23.04 3.23 0.15
N TYR A 174 -21.89 3.78 0.50
CA TYR A 174 -21.38 5.05 -0.04
C TYR A 174 -19.98 4.87 -0.63
N PRO A 175 -19.59 5.70 -1.62
CA PRO A 175 -18.27 5.62 -2.21
C PRO A 175 -17.14 5.86 -1.20
N CYS A 176 -16.05 5.12 -1.36
CA CYS A 176 -14.83 5.30 -0.58
C CYS A 176 -13.59 5.30 -1.48
N SER A 177 -12.64 6.15 -1.15
CA SER A 177 -11.31 6.20 -1.75
C SER A 177 -10.29 5.74 -0.71
N ALA A 178 -9.29 4.99 -1.16
CA ALA A 178 -8.29 4.38 -0.29
C ALA A 178 -6.87 4.64 -0.79
N LEU A 179 -5.94 4.65 0.15
CA LEU A 179 -4.50 4.72 -0.05
C LEU A 179 -3.86 3.69 0.87
N GLU A 180 -2.91 2.93 0.38
CA GLU A 180 -2.06 2.07 1.20
C GLU A 180 -0.65 2.02 0.60
N PHE A 181 0.37 2.27 1.41
CA PHE A 181 1.77 2.17 0.98
C PHE A 181 2.70 1.75 2.12
N ASN A 182 3.77 1.03 1.76
CA ASN A 182 4.87 0.70 2.64
C ASN A 182 5.67 1.98 2.96
N VAL A 183 5.77 2.32 4.24
CA VAL A 183 6.56 3.47 4.72
C VAL A 183 7.98 3.08 5.12
N GLU A 184 8.24 1.80 5.35
CA GLU A 184 9.54 1.28 5.79
C GLU A 184 10.64 1.56 4.77
N VAL A 185 10.29 1.63 3.48
CA VAL A 185 11.20 1.98 2.37
C VAL A 185 11.85 3.36 2.52
N PHE A 186 11.29 4.24 3.37
CA PHE A 186 11.82 5.57 3.65
C PHE A 186 12.72 5.60 4.90
N LEU A 187 12.71 4.55 5.71
CA LEU A 187 13.51 4.47 6.92
C LEU A 187 14.97 4.14 6.57
N LYS A 188 15.91 4.81 7.23
CA LYS A 188 17.31 4.40 7.20
C LYS A 188 17.41 3.09 7.97
N LYS A 189 18.00 2.05 7.37
CA LYS A 189 18.41 0.86 8.12
C LYS A 189 19.38 1.33 9.21
N ARG A 190 18.98 1.21 10.48
CA ARG A 190 19.90 1.42 11.60
C ARG A 190 20.92 0.27 11.52
N SER A 191 22.17 0.63 11.26
CA SER A 191 23.35 -0.23 11.40
C SER A 191 23.53 -0.66 12.84
#